data_AF-A0A3G9JHQ4-F1
#
_entry.id   AF-A0A3G9JHQ4-F1
#
_cell.length_a   1.000
_cell.length_b   1.000
_cell.length_c   1.000
_cell.angle_alpha   90.00
_cell.angle_beta   90.00
_cell.angle_gamma   90.00
#
_symmetry.space_group_name_H-M   'P 1'
#
loop_
_entity.id
_entity.type
_entity.pdbx_description
1 polymer ?
#
loop_
_entity_poly.entity_id
_entity_poly.type
_entity_poly.pdbx_seq_one_letter_code
_entity_poly.pdbx_strand_id
1 'polypeptide(L)'
;MFDTVRLKAENIVVESVVLETLDAKVTTYLDKNTRLITDVYTFVCNRSPFVKYSTTTFVLEVELSIPKFIFSENIVLLTTRDVEFFYTLLSHQLRNVLKVDIDRSEWKVKRIDVCWNFNVGNKVTDYLFQLPNRNGNLAEQQQ
;
A
#
# COMPACT_ATOMS: atom_id res chain seq x y z
N MET A 1 -2.24 11.28 13.21
CA MET A 1 -2.15 9.84 13.34
C MET A 1 -2.42 9.35 11.95
N PHE A 2 -1.48 8.61 11.36
CA PHE A 2 -1.70 8.03 10.04
C PHE A 2 -2.84 7.02 10.15
N ASP A 3 -3.89 7.23 9.39
CA ASP A 3 -5.05 6.36 9.38
C ASP A 3 -4.88 5.38 8.22
N THR A 4 -5.08 5.87 6.99
CA THR A 4 -5.04 5.05 5.77
C THR A 4 -3.77 5.28 4.99
N VAL A 5 -3.18 4.21 4.47
CA VAL A 5 -2.09 4.26 3.51
C VAL A 5 -2.49 3.57 2.22
N ARG A 6 -2.06 4.14 1.10
CA ARG A 6 -2.10 3.50 -0.21
C ARG A 6 -0.67 3.22 -0.67
N LEU A 7 -0.35 1.94 -0.81
CA LEU A 7 0.94 1.44 -1.23
C LEU A 7 0.87 0.92 -2.66
N LYS A 8 1.99 1.03 -3.39
CA LYS A 8 2.16 0.48 -4.74
C LYS A 8 3.47 -0.31 -4.79
N ALA A 9 3.42 -1.53 -5.29
CA ALA A 9 4.58 -2.30 -5.72
C ALA A 9 4.47 -2.58 -7.23
N GLU A 10 5.61 -2.64 -7.90
CA GLU A 10 5.74 -2.85 -9.34
C GLU A 10 6.51 -4.15 -9.60
N ASN A 11 6.33 -4.75 -10.78
CA ASN A 11 6.96 -6.02 -11.16
C ASN A 11 6.59 -7.20 -10.23
N ILE A 12 5.40 -7.16 -9.65
CA ILE A 12 4.89 -8.25 -8.81
C ILE A 12 4.26 -9.30 -9.72
N VAL A 13 4.83 -10.50 -9.74
CA VAL A 13 4.29 -11.63 -10.50
C VAL A 13 3.41 -12.47 -9.59
N VAL A 14 2.13 -12.53 -9.90
CA VAL A 14 1.16 -13.43 -9.26
C VAL A 14 0.78 -14.52 -10.27
N GLU A 15 0.85 -15.78 -9.86
CA GLU A 15 0.46 -16.92 -10.70
C GLU A 15 -1.05 -16.86 -11.03
N SER A 16 -1.42 -17.19 -12.28
CA SER A 16 -2.82 -17.14 -12.73
C SER A 16 -3.73 -18.05 -11.91
N VAL A 17 -3.24 -19.24 -11.54
CA VAL A 17 -3.97 -20.20 -10.69
C VAL A 17 -4.33 -19.57 -9.34
N VAL A 18 -3.44 -18.77 -8.76
CA VAL A 18 -3.74 -18.07 -7.50
C VAL A 18 -4.83 -17.04 -7.72
N LEU A 19 -4.73 -16.22 -8.77
CA LEU A 19 -5.73 -15.20 -9.11
C LEU A 19 -7.13 -15.79 -9.35
N GLU A 20 -7.21 -16.94 -10.00
CA GLU A 20 -8.46 -17.65 -10.29
C GLU A 20 -9.15 -18.21 -9.03
N THR A 21 -8.40 -18.43 -7.94
CA THR A 21 -8.95 -18.90 -6.66
C THR A 21 -9.45 -17.77 -5.75
N LEU A 22 -9.17 -16.51 -6.10
CA LEU A 22 -9.59 -15.36 -5.30
C LEU A 22 -11.07 -15.07 -5.51
N ASP A 23 -11.78 -14.75 -4.42
CA ASP A 23 -13.07 -14.06 -4.49
C ASP A 23 -12.84 -12.59 -4.87
N ALA A 24 -12.50 -12.37 -6.14
CA ALA A 24 -12.11 -11.08 -6.67
C ALA A 24 -13.11 -10.59 -7.72
N LYS A 25 -13.40 -9.29 -7.68
CA LYS A 25 -14.02 -8.60 -8.81
C LYS A 25 -12.97 -8.41 -9.90
N VAL A 26 -13.20 -8.97 -11.07
CA VAL A 26 -12.35 -8.79 -12.25
C VAL A 26 -12.95 -7.72 -13.17
N THR A 27 -12.13 -6.77 -13.59
CA THR A 27 -12.49 -5.78 -14.62
C THR A 27 -11.50 -5.90 -15.78
N THR A 28 -12.01 -6.28 -16.95
CA THR A 28 -11.24 -6.38 -18.20
C THR A 28 -11.45 -5.12 -19.03
N TYR A 29 -10.37 -4.51 -19.50
CA TYR A 29 -10.45 -3.37 -20.44
C TYR A 29 -9.30 -3.38 -21.43
N LEU A 30 -9.51 -2.73 -22.58
CA LEU A 30 -8.44 -2.44 -23.53
C LEU A 30 -7.72 -1.17 -23.10
N ASP A 31 -6.45 -1.29 -22.71
CA ASP A 31 -5.62 -0.13 -22.39
C ASP A 31 -5.40 0.70 -23.66
N LYS A 32 -5.76 1.98 -23.60
CA LYS A 32 -5.71 2.88 -24.77
C LYS A 32 -4.29 3.18 -25.24
N ASN A 33 -3.31 3.13 -24.33
CA ASN A 33 -1.93 3.46 -24.59
C ASN A 33 -1.16 2.25 -25.10
N THR A 34 -1.31 1.10 -24.44
CA THR A 34 -0.56 -0.12 -24.78
C THR A 34 -1.27 -0.99 -25.81
N ARG A 35 -2.57 -0.78 -26.03
CA ARG A 35 -3.45 -1.63 -26.86
C ARG A 35 -3.51 -3.08 -26.40
N LEU A 36 -3.13 -3.35 -25.15
CA LEU A 36 -3.22 -4.66 -24.52
C LEU A 36 -4.55 -4.79 -23.77
N ILE A 37 -5.10 -6.00 -23.78
CA ILE A 37 -6.20 -6.35 -22.89
C ILE A 37 -5.61 -6.51 -21.50
N THR A 38 -6.17 -5.79 -20.54
CA THR A 38 -5.74 -5.79 -19.14
C THR A 38 -6.86 -6.26 -18.26
N ASP A 39 -6.55 -7.24 -17.42
CA ASP A 39 -7.40 -7.65 -16.31
C ASP A 39 -6.93 -6.98 -15.02
N VAL A 40 -7.89 -6.43 -14.30
CA VAL A 40 -7.68 -5.85 -12.98
C VAL A 40 -8.51 -6.61 -11.97
N TYR A 41 -7.80 -7.28 -11.06
CA TYR A 41 -8.37 -8.03 -9.95
C TYR A 41 -8.48 -7.11 -8.75
N THR A 42 -9.67 -7.04 -8.17
CA THR A 42 -9.95 -6.23 -6.98
C THR A 42 -10.61 -7.08 -5.91
N PHE A 43 -10.01 -7.15 -4.74
CA PHE A 43 -10.48 -8.00 -3.65
C PHE A 43 -10.07 -7.43 -2.29
N VAL A 44 -10.65 -7.99 -1.24
CA VAL A 44 -10.33 -7.63 0.15
C VAL A 44 -9.75 -8.87 0.82
N CYS A 45 -8.57 -8.74 1.44
CA CYS A 45 -8.02 -9.84 2.22
C CYS A 45 -8.56 -9.83 3.65
N ASN A 46 -8.24 -10.89 4.42
CA ASN A 46 -8.44 -10.88 5.86
C ASN A 46 -7.86 -9.60 6.51
N ARG A 47 -8.50 -9.09 7.55
CA ARG A 47 -8.16 -7.79 8.19
C ARG A 47 -8.27 -6.56 7.28
N SER A 48 -8.97 -6.69 6.16
CA SER A 48 -9.51 -5.59 5.34
C SER A 48 -8.53 -4.73 4.52
N PRO A 49 -7.34 -5.18 4.07
CA PRO A 49 -6.65 -4.46 3.02
C PRO A 49 -7.42 -4.62 1.71
N PHE A 50 -7.73 -3.50 1.07
CA PHE A 50 -8.23 -3.48 -0.29
C PHE A 50 -7.05 -3.65 -1.24
N VAL A 51 -7.09 -4.69 -2.05
CA VAL A 51 -6.02 -5.04 -2.98
C VAL A 51 -6.50 -4.90 -4.40
N LYS A 52 -5.67 -4.27 -5.23
CA LYS A 52 -5.88 -4.14 -6.67
C LYS A 52 -4.63 -4.61 -7.40
N TYR A 53 -4.78 -5.57 -8.31
CA TYR A 53 -3.69 -6.12 -9.10
C TYR A 53 -3.98 -6.04 -10.60
N SER A 54 -3.00 -5.61 -11.40
CA SER A 54 -3.10 -5.54 -12.86
C SER A 54 -2.18 -6.57 -13.51
N THR A 55 -2.75 -7.45 -14.34
CA THR A 55 -1.99 -8.54 -14.98
C THR A 55 -1.03 -8.05 -16.06
N THR A 56 -1.34 -6.95 -16.74
CA THR A 56 -0.48 -6.40 -17.80
C THR A 56 0.69 -5.59 -17.26
N THR A 57 0.44 -4.81 -16.20
CA THR A 57 1.45 -3.89 -15.65
C THR A 57 2.24 -4.49 -14.49
N PHE A 58 1.83 -5.66 -13.98
CA PHE A 58 2.41 -6.30 -12.80
C PHE A 58 2.46 -5.36 -11.59
N VAL A 59 1.44 -4.51 -11.48
CA VAL A 59 1.30 -3.53 -10.40
C VAL A 59 0.33 -4.07 -9.36
N LEU A 60 0.81 -4.12 -8.11
CA LEU A 60 0.00 -4.40 -6.93
C LEU A 60 -0.20 -3.11 -6.14
N GLU A 61 -1.44 -2.73 -5.92
CA GLU A 61 -1.82 -1.65 -5.01
C GLU A 61 -2.54 -2.22 -3.79
N VAL A 62 -2.19 -1.68 -2.63
CA VAL A 62 -2.83 -2.04 -1.37
C VAL A 62 -3.28 -0.75 -0.66
N GLU A 63 -4.52 -0.71 -0.23
CA GLU A 63 -5.09 0.38 0.56
C GLU A 63 -5.64 -0.16 1.88
N LEU A 64 -5.18 0.38 3.01
CA LEU A 64 -5.63 -0.06 4.33
C LEU A 64 -5.37 0.97 5.41
N SER A 65 -6.11 0.86 6.51
CA SER A 65 -5.80 1.60 7.74
C SER A 65 -4.76 0.85 8.57
N ILE A 66 -3.60 1.48 8.82
CA ILE A 66 -2.49 0.88 9.58
C ILE A 66 -2.94 0.46 10.99
N PRO A 67 -3.54 1.35 11.82
CA PRO A 67 -3.92 0.96 13.18
C PRO A 67 -5.00 -0.13 13.19
N LYS A 68 -6.00 -0.08 12.29
CA LYS A 68 -6.99 -1.16 12.15
C LYS A 68 -6.35 -2.49 11.76
N PHE A 69 -5.38 -2.46 10.87
CA PHE A 69 -4.75 -3.68 10.37
C PHE A 69 -3.91 -4.38 11.44
N ILE A 70 -3.21 -3.60 12.25
CA ILE A 70 -2.38 -4.10 13.35
C ILE A 70 -3.25 -4.49 14.56
N PHE A 71 -4.11 -3.57 15.02
CA PHE A 71 -4.76 -3.62 16.34
C PHE A 71 -6.27 -3.88 16.27
N SER A 72 -6.88 -3.92 15.08
CA SER A 72 -8.34 -3.96 14.89
C SER A 72 -9.08 -2.71 15.39
N GLU A 73 -8.35 -1.63 15.73
CA GLU A 73 -8.91 -0.38 16.25
C GLU A 73 -8.29 0.84 15.56
N ASN A 74 -9.00 1.97 15.53
CA ASN A 74 -8.54 3.20 14.86
C ASN A 74 -7.77 4.17 15.77
N ILE A 75 -7.68 3.94 17.08
CA ILE A 75 -7.37 5.03 18.04
C ILE A 75 -5.94 4.93 18.61
N VAL A 76 -5.14 3.99 18.10
CA VAL A 76 -3.79 3.74 18.64
C VAL A 76 -2.77 4.67 17.99
N LEU A 77 -2.01 5.39 18.81
CA LEU A 77 -0.85 6.17 18.36
C LEU A 77 0.25 5.21 17.91
N LEU A 78 0.65 5.31 16.64
CA LEU A 78 1.68 4.44 16.06
C LEU A 78 3.08 4.85 16.52
N THR A 79 3.89 3.85 16.85
CA THR A 79 5.34 3.96 17.07
C THR A 79 6.10 3.46 15.84
N THR A 80 7.41 3.73 15.76
CA THR A 80 8.27 3.18 14.70
C THR A 80 8.22 1.65 14.66
N ARG A 81 8.13 0.99 15.83
CA ARG A 81 8.04 -0.48 15.91
C ARG A 81 6.75 -1.00 15.28
N ASP A 82 5.66 -0.26 15.40
CA ASP A 82 4.37 -0.63 14.82
C ASP A 82 4.42 -0.53 13.29
N VAL A 83 5.18 0.42 12.75
CA VAL A 83 5.41 0.52 11.29
C VAL A 83 6.20 -0.68 10.76
N GLU A 84 7.25 -1.13 11.45
CA GLU A 84 7.96 -2.36 11.06
C GLU A 84 7.06 -3.60 11.15
N PHE A 85 6.28 -3.70 12.23
CA PHE A 85 5.35 -4.79 12.43
C PHE A 85 4.25 -4.80 11.36
N PHE A 86 3.77 -3.63 10.94
CA PHE A 86 2.83 -3.48 9.82
C PHE A 86 3.34 -4.13 8.54
N TYR A 87 4.57 -3.82 8.12
CA TYR A 87 5.14 -4.39 6.89
C TYR A 87 5.34 -5.90 7.01
N THR A 88 5.73 -6.38 8.19
CA THR A 88 5.86 -7.81 8.48
C THR A 88 4.51 -8.53 8.34
N LEU A 89 3.46 -7.96 8.94
CA LEU A 89 2.11 -8.52 8.88
C LEU A 89 1.54 -8.48 7.45
N LEU A 90 1.80 -7.40 6.72
CA LEU A 90 1.37 -7.23 5.33
C LEU A 90 2.04 -8.25 4.42
N SER A 91 3.36 -8.41 4.50
CA SER A 91 4.09 -9.44 3.73
C SER A 91 3.55 -10.83 4.03
N HIS A 92 3.35 -11.18 5.31
CA HIS A 92 2.79 -12.48 5.68
C HIS A 92 1.38 -12.71 5.08
N GLN A 93 0.53 -11.69 5.08
CA GLN A 93 -0.79 -11.81 4.45
C GLN A 93 -0.72 -11.99 2.94
N LEU A 94 0.07 -11.17 2.25
CA LEU A 94 0.19 -11.26 0.79
C LEU A 94 0.86 -12.57 0.38
N ARG A 95 1.80 -13.09 1.16
CA ARG A 95 2.36 -14.42 0.96
C ARG A 95 1.33 -15.53 1.12
N ASN A 96 0.38 -15.38 2.04
CA ASN A 96 -0.66 -16.38 2.23
C ASN A 96 -1.71 -16.35 1.12
N VAL A 97 -2.13 -15.15 0.70
CA VAL A 97 -3.21 -14.95 -0.27
C VAL A 97 -2.72 -15.03 -1.72
N LEU A 98 -1.64 -14.32 -2.04
CA LEU A 98 -1.11 -14.16 -3.40
C LEU A 98 0.13 -15.00 -3.69
N LYS A 99 0.70 -15.67 -2.68
CA LYS A 99 1.96 -16.43 -2.79
C LYS A 99 3.17 -15.59 -3.22
N VAL A 100 3.11 -14.28 -2.98
CA VAL A 100 4.21 -13.34 -3.24
C VAL A 100 4.89 -12.92 -1.96
N ASP A 101 6.19 -12.65 -2.04
CA ASP A 101 6.95 -11.99 -1.00
C ASP A 101 7.43 -10.64 -1.55
N ILE A 102 7.17 -9.56 -0.82
CA ILE A 102 7.46 -8.20 -1.26
C ILE A 102 8.21 -7.51 -0.13
N ASP A 103 9.46 -7.14 -0.38
CA ASP A 103 10.28 -6.45 0.61
C ASP A 103 9.72 -5.06 0.90
N ARG A 104 9.95 -4.57 2.12
CA ARG A 104 9.54 -3.22 2.52
C ARG A 104 10.02 -2.15 1.54
N SER A 105 11.24 -2.28 1.02
CA SER A 105 11.87 -1.32 0.11
C SER A 105 11.24 -1.24 -1.27
N GLU A 106 10.45 -2.25 -1.67
CA GLU A 106 9.76 -2.29 -2.96
C GLU A 106 8.44 -1.49 -2.93
N TRP A 107 7.94 -1.18 -1.73
CA TRP A 107 6.72 -0.40 -1.57
C TRP A 107 6.97 1.09 -1.77
N LYS A 108 6.26 1.66 -2.75
CA LYS A 108 6.12 3.10 -2.94
C LYS A 108 4.84 3.58 -2.28
N VAL A 109 4.95 4.58 -1.40
CA VAL A 109 3.80 5.25 -0.79
C VAL A 109 3.15 6.16 -1.83
N LYS A 110 1.89 5.88 -2.21
CA LYS A 110 1.10 6.74 -3.11
C LYS A 110 0.37 7.84 -2.34
N ARG A 111 -0.17 7.49 -1.18
CA ARG A 111 -1.00 8.37 -0.36
C ARG A 111 -0.91 7.94 1.08
N ILE A 112 -0.87 8.92 1.97
CA ILE A 112 -1.05 8.73 3.40
C ILE A 112 -2.13 9.71 3.84
N ASP A 113 -3.19 9.19 4.43
CA ASP A 113 -4.21 9.97 5.09
C ASP A 113 -3.91 10.04 6.60
N VAL A 114 -4.02 11.23 7.16
CA VAL A 114 -3.93 11.47 8.60
C VAL A 114 -5.33 11.66 9.17
N CYS A 115 -5.59 11.09 10.34
CA CYS A 115 -6.87 11.22 11.02
C CYS A 115 -7.14 12.68 11.43
N TRP A 116 -8.42 13.02 11.55
CA TRP A 116 -8.88 14.34 11.97
C TRP A 116 -8.39 14.74 13.37
N ASN A 117 -8.21 13.77 14.27
CA ASN A 117 -7.69 14.00 15.62
C ASN A 117 -6.16 14.19 15.67
N PHE A 118 -5.51 14.31 14.51
CA PHE A 118 -4.10 14.65 14.43
C PHE A 118 -3.87 16.13 14.72
N ASN A 119 -3.88 16.49 16.00
CA ASN A 119 -3.55 17.83 16.44
C ASN A 119 -2.07 17.91 16.86
N VAL A 120 -1.21 18.28 15.90
CA VAL A 120 0.22 18.55 16.15
C VAL A 120 0.55 20.04 16.15
N GLY A 121 -0.48 20.91 16.22
CA GLY A 121 -0.34 22.34 16.08
C GLY A 121 0.45 22.72 14.82
N ASN A 122 1.46 23.56 14.95
CA ASN A 122 2.29 24.03 13.82
C ASN A 122 3.39 23.04 13.39
N LYS A 123 3.46 21.82 13.96
CA LYS A 123 4.56 20.85 13.74
C LYS A 123 4.22 19.71 12.78
N VAL A 124 3.23 19.91 11.91
CA VAL A 124 2.82 18.92 10.90
C VAL A 124 3.99 18.53 10.01
N THR A 125 4.80 19.51 9.59
CA THR A 125 5.94 19.32 8.68
C THR A 125 7.02 18.43 9.30
N ASP A 126 7.37 18.66 10.57
CA ASP A 126 8.36 17.86 11.29
C ASP A 126 7.96 16.38 11.41
N TYR A 127 6.65 16.12 11.54
CA TYR A 127 6.11 14.76 11.62
C TYR A 127 6.13 14.07 10.25
N LEU A 128 5.92 14.81 9.15
CA LEU A 128 6.05 14.29 7.79
C LEU A 128 7.51 13.95 7.45
N PHE A 129 8.49 14.70 7.97
CA PHE A 129 9.93 14.43 7.78
C PHE A 129 10.46 13.20 8.53
N GLN A 130 9.72 12.67 9.51
CA GLN A 130 10.07 11.42 10.20
C GLN A 130 9.69 10.17 9.39
N LEU A 131 8.93 10.32 8.30
CA LEU A 131 8.75 9.26 7.32
C LEU A 131 10.06 9.10 6.53
N PRO A 132 10.54 7.88 6.28
CA PRO A 132 11.81 7.67 5.58
C PRO A 132 11.69 8.13 4.13
N ASN A 133 12.09 9.37 3.86
CA ASN A 133 12.37 9.87 2.52
C ASN A 133 13.63 9.17 2.00
N ARG A 134 13.47 8.04 1.31
CA ARG A 134 14.47 7.56 0.35
C ARG A 134 13.96 7.81 -1.06
N ASN A 135 14.14 9.06 -1.52
CA ASN A 135 14.93 9.41 -2.70
C ASN A 135 14.52 10.78 -3.29
N GLY A 136 15.53 11.59 -3.59
CA GLY A 136 15.48 12.54 -4.70
C GLY A 136 15.63 14.01 -4.32
N ASN A 137 16.87 14.51 -4.39
CA ASN A 137 17.29 15.88 -4.67
C ASN A 137 16.24 17.00 -4.54
N LEU A 138 16.45 17.87 -3.54
CA LEU A 138 16.19 19.29 -3.69
C LEU A 138 17.44 20.04 -3.24
N ALA A 139 18.43 20.04 -4.13
CA ALA A 139 19.30 21.19 -4.27
C ALA A 139 18.51 22.27 -5.02
N GLU A 140 18.72 23.51 -4.57
CA GLU A 140 18.43 24.79 -5.22
C GLU A 140 17.01 25.36 -5.11
N GLN A 141 17.04 26.69 -4.91
CA GLN A 141 16.02 27.73 -5.08
C GLN A 141 15.29 28.12 -3.77
N GLN A 142 15.38 29.33 -3.24
CA GLN A 142 15.86 30.62 -3.77
C GLN A 142 16.11 31.60 -2.60
N GLN A 143 17.20 32.37 -2.73
CA GLN A 143 17.51 33.73 -2.26
C GLN A 143 17.42 34.08 -0.77
#